data_AF-A0A832ESV1-F1
#
_entry.id   AF-A0A832ESV1-F1
#
_cell.length_a   1.000
_cell.length_b   1.000
_cell.length_c   1.000
_cell.angle_alpha   90.00
_cell.angle_beta   90.00
_cell.angle_gamma   90.00
#
_symmetry.space_group_name_H-M   'P 1'
#
loop_
_entity.id
_entity.type
_entity.pdbx_description
1 polymer ?
#
loop_
_entity_poly.entity_id
_entity_poly.type
_entity_poly.pdbx_seq_one_letter_code
_entity_poly.pdbx_strand_id
1 'polypeptide(L)'
;MFKGLFSKDTPAALDTIDNLLKSNDRGDAERVLEQWQSFLGDMICAKYDNPTGIINSDFAHDIDGFSAKIYDSDLIARLTEEIKLTVLGLRRNTHPRLAMAALAIRMRRVINQSP
;
A
#
# COMPACT_ATOMS: atom_id res chain seq x y z
N MET A 1 7.07 -1.95 -5.36
CA MET A 1 5.92 -1.05 -5.56
C MET A 1 5.48 -0.33 -4.29
N PHE A 2 5.10 -1.03 -3.21
CA PHE A 2 4.68 -0.39 -1.95
C PHE A 2 5.74 0.58 -1.39
N LYS A 3 7.03 0.22 -1.48
CA LYS A 3 8.17 1.10 -1.14
C LYS A 3 8.14 2.47 -1.84
N GLY A 4 7.67 2.52 -3.08
CA GLY A 4 7.60 3.75 -3.87
C GLY A 4 6.62 4.77 -3.29
N LEU A 5 5.59 4.32 -2.55
CA LEU A 5 4.66 5.20 -1.84
C LEU A 5 5.34 5.97 -0.70
N PHE A 6 6.39 5.40 -0.10
CA PHE A 6 7.19 6.01 0.96
C PHE A 6 8.42 6.77 0.42
N SER A 7 8.61 6.77 -0.90
CA SER A 7 9.66 7.55 -1.57
C SER A 7 9.16 8.96 -1.88
N LYS A 8 10.05 9.97 -1.92
CA LYS A 8 9.64 11.37 -2.19
C LYS A 8 9.09 11.59 -3.61
N ASP A 9 9.24 10.64 -4.53
CA ASP A 9 8.94 10.82 -5.95
C ASP A 9 7.55 10.28 -6.35
N THR A 10 6.56 11.17 -6.52
CA THR A 10 5.18 10.81 -6.92
C THR A 10 5.13 10.24 -8.33
N PRO A 11 5.79 10.85 -9.35
CA PRO A 11 5.94 10.25 -10.67
C PRO A 11 6.42 8.80 -10.64
N ALA A 12 7.49 8.49 -9.90
CA ALA A 12 8.02 7.13 -9.84
C ALA A 12 7.03 6.10 -9.27
N ALA A 13 6.22 6.51 -8.28
CA ALA A 13 5.17 5.66 -7.72
C ALA A 13 4.05 5.37 -8.73
N LEU A 14 3.67 6.37 -9.53
CA LEU A 14 2.66 6.22 -10.59
C LEU A 14 3.18 5.36 -11.74
N ASP A 15 4.42 5.57 -12.20
CA ASP A 15 5.04 4.76 -13.25
C ASP A 15 5.16 3.29 -12.83
N THR A 16 5.41 3.03 -11.54
CA THR A 16 5.46 1.65 -11.03
C THR A 16 4.08 0.98 -11.11
N ILE A 17 3.01 1.69 -10.77
CA ILE A 17 1.63 1.18 -10.87
C ILE A 17 1.24 0.98 -12.33
N ASP A 18 1.63 1.91 -13.20
CA ASP A 18 1.36 1.84 -14.62
C ASP A 18 2.00 0.61 -15.27
N ASN A 19 3.24 0.32 -14.87
CA ASN A 19 3.97 -0.84 -15.36
C ASN A 19 3.42 -2.17 -14.85
N LEU A 20 2.85 -2.21 -13.64
CA LEU A 20 2.26 -3.41 -13.05
C LEU A 20 0.87 -3.72 -13.60
N LEU A 21 0.11 -2.70 -14.01
CA LEU A 21 -1.25 -2.84 -14.50
C LEU A 21 -1.36 -2.74 -16.02
N LYS A 22 -0.27 -3.04 -16.74
CA LYS A 22 -0.22 -3.03 -18.21
C LYS A 22 -1.35 -3.83 -18.86
N SER A 23 -1.86 -4.87 -18.18
CA SER A 23 -2.95 -5.72 -18.64
C SER A 23 -4.36 -5.14 -18.44
N ASN A 24 -4.52 -4.04 -17.68
CA ASN A 24 -5.84 -3.59 -17.18
C ASN A 24 -6.64 -4.71 -16.48
N ASP A 25 -5.95 -5.75 -16.04
CA ASP A 25 -6.56 -6.93 -15.43
C ASP A 25 -7.01 -6.60 -14.00
N ARG A 26 -8.29 -6.84 -13.72
CA ARG A 26 -8.87 -6.61 -12.40
C ARG A 26 -8.33 -7.58 -11.36
N GLY A 27 -8.16 -8.85 -11.72
CA GLY A 27 -7.62 -9.86 -10.83
C GLY A 27 -6.18 -9.55 -10.42
N ASP A 28 -5.37 -9.02 -11.34
CA ASP A 28 -4.02 -8.56 -11.00
C ASP A 28 -4.06 -7.35 -10.05
N ALA A 29 -4.96 -6.39 -10.28
CA ALA A 29 -5.14 -5.25 -9.38
C ALA A 29 -5.60 -5.69 -7.97
N GLU A 30 -6.55 -6.62 -7.88
CA GLU A 30 -7.02 -7.17 -6.60
C GLU A 30 -5.89 -7.91 -5.86
N ARG A 31 -5.13 -8.76 -6.56
CA ARG A 31 -3.99 -9.48 -5.98
C ARG A 31 -2.91 -8.54 -5.45
N VAL A 32 -2.66 -7.44 -6.16
CA VAL A 32 -1.75 -6.38 -5.69
C VAL A 32 -2.26 -5.75 -4.39
N LEU A 33 -3.55 -5.48 -4.28
CA LEU A 33 -4.14 -4.88 -3.08
C LEU A 33 -4.08 -5.85 -1.89
N GLU A 34 -4.29 -7.15 -2.12
CA GLU A 34 -4.12 -8.19 -1.10
C GLU A 34 -2.67 -8.23 -0.57
N GLN A 35 -1.68 -8.15 -1.47
CA GLN A 35 -0.26 -8.08 -1.09
C GLN A 35 0.03 -6.81 -0.26
N TRP A 36 -0.56 -5.67 -0.61
CA TRP A 36 -0.39 -4.44 0.16
C TRP A 36 -1.04 -4.49 1.55
N GLN A 37 -2.19 -5.17 1.68
CA GLN A 37 -2.81 -5.41 2.99
C GLN A 37 -1.95 -6.32 3.85
N SER A 38 -1.41 -7.39 3.29
CA SER A 38 -0.48 -8.28 4.00
C SER A 38 0.76 -7.51 4.46
N PHE A 39 1.34 -6.68 3.61
CA PHE A 39 2.51 -5.85 3.96
C PHE A 39 2.20 -4.83 5.06
N LEU A 40 1.03 -4.17 5.02
CA LEU A 40 0.57 -3.30 6.10
C LEU A 40 0.39 -4.06 7.41
N GLY A 41 -0.15 -5.29 7.35
CA GLY A 41 -0.27 -6.18 8.51
C GLY A 41 1.08 -6.44 9.17
N ASP A 42 2.09 -6.79 8.36
CA ASP A 42 3.44 -7.03 8.86
C ASP A 42 4.09 -5.77 9.46
N MET A 43 3.82 -4.59 8.89
CA MET A 43 4.28 -3.33 9.45
C MET A 43 3.65 -3.04 10.82
N ILE A 44 2.39 -3.41 11.03
CA ILE A 44 1.72 -3.30 12.33
C ILE A 44 2.37 -4.27 13.32
N CYS A 45 2.58 -5.53 12.92
CA CYS A 45 3.26 -6.52 13.76
C CYS A 45 4.66 -6.04 14.14
N ALA A 46 5.46 -5.55 13.19
CA ALA A 46 6.79 -5.03 13.46
C ALA A 46 6.79 -3.78 14.36
N LYS A 47 5.73 -2.95 14.30
CA LYS A 47 5.64 -1.71 15.10
C LYS A 47 5.14 -1.94 16.52
N TYR A 48 4.14 -2.80 16.68
CA TYR A 48 3.33 -2.90 17.91
C TYR A 48 3.37 -4.27 18.59
N ASP A 49 3.92 -5.31 17.93
CA ASP A 49 3.97 -6.68 18.44
C ASP A 49 5.40 -7.28 18.31
N ASN A 50 5.61 -8.47 18.87
CA ASN A 50 6.84 -9.24 18.70
C ASN A 50 6.88 -9.82 17.26
N PRO A 51 8.01 -9.82 16.53
CA PRO A 51 8.07 -10.06 15.08
C PRO A 51 7.78 -11.50 14.62
N THR A 52 7.27 -12.36 15.50
CA THR A 52 6.93 -13.76 15.21
C THR A 52 5.75 -13.94 14.24
N GLY A 53 5.08 -12.85 13.85
CA GLY A 53 3.91 -12.85 12.96
C GLY A 53 4.15 -12.31 11.54
N ILE A 54 5.39 -11.97 11.16
CA ILE A 54 5.69 -11.38 9.84
C ILE A 54 5.58 -12.44 8.74
N ILE A 55 4.65 -12.24 7.81
CA ILE A 55 4.41 -13.14 6.66
C ILE A 55 5.44 -12.89 5.55
N ASN A 56 5.74 -11.62 5.25
CA ASN A 56 6.64 -11.20 4.18
C ASN A 56 8.10 -11.10 4.68
N SER A 57 8.62 -12.19 5.26
CA SER A 57 9.95 -12.24 5.89
C SER A 57 11.10 -11.91 4.93
N ASP A 58 10.94 -12.19 3.63
CA ASP A 58 11.89 -11.78 2.57
C ASP A 58 12.07 -10.25 2.49
N PHE A 59 11.14 -9.48 3.05
CA PHE A 59 11.16 -8.02 3.12
C PHE A 59 11.33 -7.49 4.55
N ALA A 60 11.74 -8.32 5.51
CA ALA A 60 11.81 -7.94 6.93
C ALA A 60 12.56 -6.62 7.18
N HIS A 61 13.72 -6.43 6.54
CA HIS A 61 14.51 -5.20 6.66
C HIS A 61 13.73 -3.95 6.18
N ASP A 62 12.97 -4.09 5.10
CA ASP A 62 12.16 -2.98 4.59
C ASP A 62 10.94 -2.72 5.47
N ILE A 63 10.31 -3.78 5.97
CA ILE A 63 9.17 -3.72 6.88
C ILE A 63 9.58 -2.97 8.15
N ASP A 64 10.74 -3.28 8.73
CA ASP A 64 11.29 -2.55 9.89
C ASP A 64 11.55 -1.08 9.56
N GLY A 65 12.14 -0.80 8.39
CA GLY A 65 12.41 0.56 7.95
C GLY A 65 11.15 1.40 7.70
N PHE A 66 10.05 0.79 7.25
CA PHE A 66 8.78 1.48 7.06
C PHE A 66 7.94 1.54 8.33
N SER A 67 7.97 0.50 9.16
CA SER A 67 7.25 0.47 10.44
C SER A 67 7.77 1.56 11.38
N ALA A 68 9.07 1.82 11.35
CA ALA A 68 9.69 2.93 12.06
C ALA A 68 9.09 4.30 11.69
N LYS A 69 8.62 4.48 10.44
CA LYS A 69 7.98 5.72 9.95
C LYS A 69 6.50 5.83 10.31
N ILE A 70 5.91 4.81 10.92
CA ILE A 70 4.56 4.91 11.47
C ILE A 70 4.67 5.65 12.80
N TYR A 71 4.33 6.93 12.80
CA TYR A 71 4.33 7.75 14.01
C TYR A 71 3.04 7.59 14.83
N ASP A 72 1.92 7.30 14.17
CA ASP A 72 0.61 7.15 14.79
C ASP A 72 -0.17 5.99 14.15
N SER A 73 -0.91 5.27 15.00
CA SER A 73 -1.91 4.26 14.61
C SER A 73 -2.93 4.77 13.59
N ASP A 74 -3.26 6.08 13.61
CA ASP A 74 -4.18 6.69 12.66
C ASP A 74 -3.64 6.68 11.21
N LEU A 75 -2.32 6.70 11.01
CA LEU A 75 -1.74 6.55 9.66
C LEU A 75 -2.13 5.19 9.06
N ILE A 76 -1.97 4.11 9.83
CA ILE A 76 -2.29 2.76 9.37
C ILE A 76 -3.79 2.60 9.10
N ALA A 77 -4.64 3.13 9.99
CA ALA A 77 -6.08 3.09 9.80
C ALA A 77 -6.50 3.77 8.48
N ARG A 78 -5.95 4.96 8.21
CA ARG A 78 -6.20 5.70 6.97
C ARG A 78 -5.71 4.96 5.73
N LEU A 79 -4.49 4.39 5.76
CA LEU A 79 -3.97 3.61 4.64
C LEU A 79 -4.82 2.35 4.36
N THR A 80 -5.29 1.69 5.41
CA THR A 80 -6.15 0.50 5.31
C THR A 80 -7.50 0.85 4.68
N GLU A 81 -8.12 1.95 5.10
CA GLU A 81 -9.39 2.41 4.54
C GLU A 81 -9.26 2.77 3.05
N GLU A 82 -8.16 3.40 2.65
CA GLU A 82 -7.91 3.72 1.24
C GLU A 82 -7.83 2.49 0.34
N ILE A 83 -7.19 1.42 0.83
CA ILE A 83 -7.15 0.14 0.12
C ILE A 83 -8.56 -0.46 0.04
N LYS A 84 -9.30 -0.50 1.15
CA LYS A 84 -10.65 -1.06 1.22
C LYS A 84 -11.62 -0.35 0.26
N LEU A 85 -11.58 0.98 0.23
CA LEU A 85 -12.36 1.78 -0.72
C LEU A 85 -12.01 1.44 -2.18
N THR A 86 -10.73 1.21 -2.47
CA THR A 86 -10.28 0.84 -3.81
C THR A 86 -10.74 -0.56 -4.20
N VAL A 87 -10.65 -1.56 -3.30
CA VAL A 87 -11.21 -2.90 -3.53
C VAL A 87 -12.70 -2.83 -3.82
N LEU A 88 -13.47 -2.07 -3.04
CA LEU A 88 -14.90 -1.85 -3.30
C LEU A 88 -15.14 -1.19 -4.66
N GLY A 89 -14.31 -0.22 -5.05
CA GLY A 89 -14.37 0.42 -6.35
C GLY A 89 -14.12 -0.54 -7.51
N LEU A 90 -13.12 -1.42 -7.39
CA LEU A 90 -12.79 -2.44 -8.41
C LEU A 90 -13.96 -3.42 -8.60
N ARG A 91 -14.58 -3.88 -7.51
CA ARG A 91 -15.76 -4.75 -7.54
C ARG A 91 -16.98 -4.10 -8.19
N ARG A 92 -17.07 -2.77 -8.16
CA ARG A 92 -18.11 -1.98 -8.83
C ARG A 92 -17.79 -1.65 -10.29
N ASN A 93 -16.86 -2.38 -10.91
CA ASN A 93 -16.43 -2.19 -12.31
C ASN A 93 -15.73 -0.85 -12.59
N THR A 94 -15.04 -0.26 -11.61
CA THR A 94 -14.16 0.88 -11.90
C THR A 94 -12.97 0.43 -12.74
N HIS A 95 -12.49 1.30 -13.64
CA HIS A 95 -11.32 1.01 -14.48
C HIS A 95 -10.07 0.75 -13.60
N PRO A 96 -9.46 -0.45 -13.60
CA PRO A 96 -8.47 -0.84 -12.61
C PRO A 96 -7.26 0.08 -12.53
N ARG A 97 -6.68 0.44 -13.67
CA ARG A 97 -5.54 1.36 -13.74
C ARG A 97 -5.83 2.74 -13.12
N LEU A 98 -7.03 3.29 -13.34
CA LEU A 98 -7.41 4.58 -12.79
C LEU A 98 -7.65 4.48 -11.28
N ALA A 99 -8.31 3.40 -10.83
CA ALA A 99 -8.53 3.14 -9.41
C ALA A 99 -7.21 3.02 -8.65
N MET A 100 -6.24 2.31 -9.21
CA MET A 100 -4.93 2.09 -8.60
C MET A 100 -4.04 3.34 -8.64
N ALA A 101 -4.05 4.10 -9.73
CA ALA A 101 -3.35 5.40 -9.78
C ALA A 101 -3.91 6.37 -8.74
N ALA A 102 -5.25 6.44 -8.61
CA ALA A 102 -5.90 7.27 -7.61
C ALA A 102 -5.56 6.80 -6.18
N LEU A 103 -5.50 5.49 -5.93
CA LEU A 103 -5.05 4.93 -4.65
C LEU A 103 -3.64 5.40 -4.29
N ALA A 104 -2.69 5.32 -5.23
CA ALA A 104 -1.31 5.77 -5.00
C ALA A 104 -1.24 7.22 -4.52
N ILE A 105 -2.00 8.09 -5.20
CA ILE A 105 -2.06 9.52 -4.89
C ILE A 105 -2.64 9.73 -3.49
N ARG A 106 -3.73 9.04 -3.15
CA ARG A 106 -4.38 9.16 -1.83
C ARG A 106 -3.50 8.61 -0.71
N MET A 107 -2.88 7.45 -0.88
CA MET A 107 -1.95 6.88 0.11
C MET A 107 -0.73 7.78 0.32
N ARG A 108 -0.13 8.33 -0.75
CA ARG A 108 0.97 9.29 -0.61
C ARG A 108 0.55 10.55 0.14
N ARG A 109 -0.65 11.07 -0.14
CA ARG A 109 -1.20 12.21 0.60
C ARG A 109 -1.31 11.88 2.09
N VAL A 110 -1.86 10.73 2.43
CA VAL A 110 -1.98 10.24 3.82
C VAL A 110 -0.61 10.11 4.51
N ILE A 111 0.40 9.57 3.81
CA ILE A 111 1.78 9.45 4.32
C ILE A 111 2.40 10.84 4.55
N ASN A 112 2.28 11.76 3.59
CA ASN A 112 2.91 13.08 3.66
C ASN A 112 2.19 14.05 4.61
N GLN A 113 0.93 13.78 4.96
CA GLN A 113 0.15 14.56 5.94
C GLN A 113 0.28 14.03 7.37
N SER A 114 0.94 12.88 7.55
CA SER A 114 1.23 12.36 8.88
C SER A 114 2.43 13.13 9.48
N PRO A 115 2.36 13.50 10.77
CA PRO A 115 3.33 14.36 11.43
C PRO A 115 4.74 13.74 11.52
#